data_AF-A0A3Q3L0J8-F1
#
_entry.id   AF-A0A3Q3L0J8-F1
#
_cell.length_a   1.000
_cell.length_b   1.000
_cell.length_c   1.000
_cell.angle_alpha   90.00
_cell.angle_beta   90.00
_cell.angle_gamma   90.00
#
_symmetry.space_group_name_H-M   'P 1'
#
loop_
_entity.id
_entity.type
_entity.pdbx_description
1 polymer ?
#
loop_
_entity_poly.entity_id
_entity_poly.type
_entity_poly.pdbx_seq_one_letter_code
_entity_poly.pdbx_strand_id
1 'polypeptide(L)'
;MEKVRAYFQTYVMNNIHDLLRQIEREVRMREGASKLLAACSQREQALEASKSLLTCNARTLALLSQLQKMRKAQILQRVGSRPSGHIIPCSGKVALSDLRIPLMWKDSEYFKHKGELHRCAVFCLLQCGTHIHDTDLVMVDRTLTDICFEDTVIFSNDVGPGFELRVELYSSCVVEEFCPGAAGPRRMSCLGGSMGCSSGKKIRGAFRSTTIYGSISSGEVGPGRLSLGPKYNLLAHTTLRIDHVQDGFKTHDLLLDSTEDSPFWLPLYGNMCCRLVAQPLCMIQPVISGQLKVKVTRFPSIIPLCGFGLSHYHSWCYFTPCFHSAWRGT
;
A
#
# COMPACT_ATOMS: atom_id res chain seq x y z
N MET A 1 20.60 -34.25 -2.81
CA MET A 1 19.66 -33.52 -1.93
C MET A 1 20.32 -32.41 -1.11
N GLU A 2 21.54 -32.57 -0.60
CA GLU A 2 22.22 -31.50 0.18
C GLU A 2 22.51 -30.21 -0.58
N LYS A 3 22.93 -30.28 -1.86
CA LYS A 3 23.14 -29.08 -2.69
C LYS A 3 21.87 -28.25 -2.88
N VAL A 4 20.70 -28.89 -2.98
CA VAL A 4 19.39 -28.20 -3.12
C VAL A 4 18.99 -27.55 -1.80
N ARG A 5 19.24 -28.22 -0.66
CA ARG A 5 19.00 -27.66 0.68
C ARG A 5 19.91 -26.46 0.96
N ALA A 6 21.19 -26.55 0.62
CA ALA A 6 22.14 -25.45 0.77
C ALA A 6 21.76 -24.25 -0.12
N TYR A 7 21.43 -24.48 -1.39
CA TYR A 7 20.96 -23.43 -2.30
C TYR A 7 19.68 -22.74 -1.80
N PHE A 8 18.70 -23.52 -1.35
CA PHE A 8 17.45 -22.99 -0.79
C PHE A 8 17.70 -22.18 0.49
N GLN A 9 18.61 -22.63 1.35
CA GLN A 9 18.96 -21.93 2.59
C GLN A 9 19.70 -20.62 2.32
N THR A 10 20.62 -20.59 1.35
CA THR A 10 21.28 -19.36 0.89
C THR A 10 20.29 -18.39 0.24
N TYR A 11 19.36 -18.90 -0.58
CA TYR A 11 18.29 -18.10 -1.20
C TYR A 11 17.40 -17.43 -0.14
N VAL A 12 16.95 -18.17 0.88
CA VAL A 12 16.12 -17.63 1.96
C VAL A 12 16.89 -16.59 2.79
N MET A 13 18.17 -16.81 3.08
CA MET A 13 19.00 -15.84 3.81
C MET A 13 19.22 -14.55 3.03
N ASN A 14 19.46 -14.63 1.71
CA ASN A 14 19.59 -13.46 0.85
C ASN A 14 18.29 -12.64 0.80
N ASN A 15 17.13 -13.31 0.64
CA ASN A 15 15.83 -12.63 0.66
C ASN A 15 15.55 -11.94 2.01
N ILE A 16 15.92 -12.55 3.14
CA ILE A 16 15.77 -11.91 4.46
C ILE A 16 16.69 -10.68 4.58
N HIS A 17 17.92 -10.78 4.09
CA HIS A 17 18.86 -9.65 4.12
C HIS A 17 18.36 -8.48 3.26
N ASP A 18 17.83 -8.75 2.07
CA ASP A 18 17.24 -7.73 1.19
C ASP A 18 16.01 -7.09 1.82
N LEU A 19 15.14 -7.89 2.47
CA LEU A 19 13.98 -7.39 3.20
C LEU A 19 14.38 -6.51 4.39
N LEU A 20 15.42 -6.90 5.15
CA LEU A 20 15.96 -6.08 6.25
C LEU A 20 16.52 -4.75 5.73
N ARG A 21 17.22 -4.76 4.59
CA ARG A 21 17.72 -3.54 3.94
C ARG A 21 16.57 -2.64 3.49
N GLN A 22 15.47 -3.21 3.00
CA GLN A 22 14.28 -2.44 2.64
C GLN A 22 13.63 -1.81 3.88
N ILE A 23 13.49 -2.55 4.99
CA ILE A 23 12.99 -2.02 6.26
C ILE A 23 13.86 -0.85 6.75
N GLU A 24 15.19 -0.99 6.72
CA GLU A 24 16.11 0.07 7.15
C GLU A 24 15.99 1.32 6.26
N ARG A 25 15.73 1.16 4.96
CA ARG A 25 15.42 2.29 4.07
C ARG A 25 14.11 2.96 4.47
N GLU A 26 13.03 2.22 4.65
CA GLU A 26 11.72 2.77 5.04
C GLU A 26 11.76 3.49 6.41
N VAL A 27 12.51 2.96 7.38
CA VAL A 27 12.72 3.62 8.69
C VAL A 27 13.45 4.95 8.51
N ARG A 28 14.50 5.00 7.68
CA ARG A 28 15.19 6.27 7.38
C ARG A 28 14.30 7.26 6.62
N MET A 29 13.46 6.79 5.70
CA MET A 29 12.48 7.63 5.01
C MET A 29 11.48 8.23 5.99
N ARG A 30 10.95 7.43 6.93
CA ARG A 30 10.07 7.88 8.01
C ARG A 30 10.72 8.95 8.88
N GLU A 31 11.99 8.76 9.27
CA GLU A 31 12.74 9.76 10.04
C GLU A 31 12.94 11.06 9.27
N GLY A 32 13.24 10.95 7.97
CA GLY A 32 13.34 12.09 7.05
C GLY A 32 12.02 12.86 6.96
N ALA A 33 10.91 12.18 6.70
CA ALA A 33 9.57 12.76 6.65
C ALA A 33 9.19 13.45 7.97
N SER A 34 9.54 12.85 9.11
CA SER A 34 9.28 13.43 10.44
C SER A 34 10.06 14.73 10.67
N LYS A 35 11.32 14.79 10.22
CA LYS A 35 12.15 16.00 10.31
C LYS A 35 11.66 17.08 9.35
N LEU A 36 11.28 16.70 8.13
CA LEU A 36 10.71 17.60 7.14
C LEU A 36 9.40 18.20 7.65
N LEU A 37 8.50 17.38 8.20
CA LEU A 37 7.25 17.84 8.80
C LEU A 37 7.48 18.85 9.92
N ALA A 38 8.48 18.63 10.78
CA ALA A 38 8.83 19.56 11.85
C ALA A 38 9.43 20.89 11.35
N ALA A 39 9.94 20.91 10.10
CA ALA A 39 10.49 22.10 9.45
C ALA A 39 9.49 22.80 8.51
N CYS A 40 8.34 22.18 8.22
CA CYS A 40 7.33 22.75 7.35
C CYS A 40 6.78 24.06 7.92
N SER A 41 6.85 25.13 7.13
CA SER A 41 6.20 26.41 7.44
C SER A 41 4.90 26.57 6.65
N GLN A 42 4.78 25.89 5.50
CA GLN A 42 3.59 25.91 4.65
C GLN A 42 2.73 24.67 4.90
N ARG A 43 1.40 24.86 4.86
CA ARG A 43 0.40 23.81 5.10
C ARG A 43 0.51 22.68 4.08
N GLU A 44 0.62 23.03 2.80
CA GLU A 44 0.70 22.05 1.70
C GLU A 44 1.92 21.14 1.86
N GLN A 45 3.07 21.71 2.20
CA GLN A 45 4.28 20.94 2.51
C GLN A 45 4.07 20.01 3.71
N ALA A 46 3.39 20.49 4.75
CA ALA A 46 3.08 19.68 5.93
C ALA A 46 2.10 18.53 5.60
N LEU A 47 1.13 18.77 4.71
CA LEU A 47 0.19 17.74 4.25
C LEU A 47 0.89 16.63 3.48
N GLU A 48 1.80 16.98 2.57
CA GLU A 48 2.57 16.00 1.79
C GLU A 48 3.57 15.23 2.68
N ALA A 49 4.19 15.91 3.64
CA ALA A 49 5.08 15.29 4.62
C ALA A 49 4.34 14.32 5.55
N SER A 50 3.14 14.69 6.00
CA SER A 50 2.26 13.82 6.79
C SER A 50 1.77 12.61 5.98
N LYS A 51 1.43 12.79 4.70
CA LYS A 51 1.08 11.69 3.78
C LYS A 51 2.26 10.72 3.62
N SER A 52 3.44 11.25 3.33
CA SER A 52 4.69 10.48 3.24
C SER A 52 4.95 9.67 4.52
N LEU A 53 4.74 10.29 5.68
CA LEU A 53 4.90 9.63 6.97
C LEU A 53 3.91 8.46 7.16
N LEU A 54 2.64 8.65 6.78
CA LEU A 54 1.61 7.60 6.83
C LEU A 54 1.98 6.44 5.91
N THR A 55 2.34 6.71 4.66
CA THR A 55 2.74 5.70 3.67
C THR A 55 3.96 4.90 4.14
N CYS A 56 5.01 5.57 4.64
CA CYS A 56 6.22 4.90 5.15
C CYS A 56 5.92 4.00 6.37
N ASN A 57 4.99 4.41 7.23
CA ASN A 57 4.57 3.60 8.37
C ASN A 57 3.86 2.32 7.92
N ALA A 58 2.94 2.44 6.97
CA ALA A 58 2.24 1.30 6.38
C ALA A 58 3.23 0.33 5.71
N ARG A 59 4.16 0.85 4.89
CA ARG A 59 5.27 0.07 4.29
C ARG A 59 6.09 -0.67 5.34
N THR A 60 6.54 0.03 6.37
CA THR A 60 7.34 -0.56 7.46
C THR A 60 6.60 -1.72 8.14
N LEU A 61 5.31 -1.53 8.46
CA LEU A 61 4.49 -2.57 9.09
C LEU A 61 4.30 -3.79 8.17
N ALA A 62 4.04 -3.58 6.88
CA ALA A 62 3.89 -4.66 5.91
C ALA A 62 5.18 -5.48 5.76
N LEU A 63 6.33 -4.81 5.63
CA LEU A 63 7.63 -5.46 5.51
C LEU A 63 8.02 -6.22 6.80
N LEU A 64 7.75 -5.65 7.97
CA LEU A 64 7.99 -6.32 9.25
C LEU A 64 7.10 -7.57 9.41
N SER A 65 5.83 -7.49 8.99
CA SER A 65 4.91 -8.63 8.97
C SER A 65 5.42 -9.74 8.05
N GLN A 66 5.90 -9.40 6.85
CA GLN A 66 6.53 -10.37 5.93
C GLN A 66 7.78 -11.01 6.55
N LEU A 67 8.64 -10.22 7.18
CA LEU A 67 9.85 -10.71 7.84
C LEU A 67 9.50 -11.70 8.96
N GLN A 68 8.48 -11.40 9.76
CA GLN A 68 7.99 -12.31 10.80
C GLN A 68 7.45 -13.61 10.21
N LYS A 69 6.69 -13.56 9.11
CA LYS A 69 6.20 -14.76 8.40
C LYS A 69 7.34 -15.64 7.90
N MET A 70 8.36 -15.05 7.26
CA MET A 70 9.54 -15.79 6.78
C MET A 70 10.32 -16.44 7.91
N ARG A 71 10.54 -15.73 9.03
CA ARG A 71 11.21 -16.30 10.22
C ARG A 71 10.42 -17.46 10.81
N LYS A 72 9.09 -17.35 10.92
CA LYS A 72 8.22 -18.45 11.38
C LYS A 72 8.33 -19.67 10.46
N ALA A 73 8.27 -19.46 9.14
CA ALA A 73 8.41 -20.53 8.16
C ALA A 73 9.79 -21.23 8.25
N GLN A 74 10.87 -20.49 8.49
CA GLN A 74 12.20 -21.05 8.67
C GLN A 74 12.29 -21.95 9.92
N ILE A 75 11.63 -21.56 11.02
CA ILE A 75 11.56 -22.37 12.24
C ILE A 75 10.76 -23.64 11.98
N LEU A 76 9.60 -23.54 11.34
CA LEU A 76 8.74 -24.69 11.03
C LEU A 76 9.34 -25.66 10.01
N GLN A 77 10.13 -25.17 9.04
CA GLN A 77 10.83 -26.04 8.09
C GLN A 77 11.91 -26.91 8.74
N ARG A 78 12.47 -26.50 9.90
CA ARG A 78 13.35 -27.38 10.70
C ARG A 78 12.60 -28.59 11.28
N VAL A 79 11.27 -28.56 11.30
CA VAL A 79 10.38 -29.62 11.84
C VAL A 79 9.89 -30.57 10.73
N GLY A 80 10.35 -30.41 9.48
CA GLY A 80 10.17 -31.41 8.43
C GLY A 80 8.76 -31.43 7.81
N SER A 81 8.42 -30.41 7.03
CA SER A 81 7.23 -30.44 6.17
C SER A 81 7.64 -30.72 4.72
N ARG A 82 7.16 -31.82 4.15
CA ARG A 82 7.38 -32.17 2.73
C ARG A 82 6.56 -31.21 1.87
N PRO A 83 7.09 -30.68 0.75
CA PRO A 83 6.27 -29.95 -0.21
C PRO A 83 5.26 -30.94 -0.80
N SER A 84 3.98 -30.78 -0.43
CA SER A 84 2.87 -31.38 -1.15
C SER A 84 2.95 -30.96 -2.61
N GLY A 85 2.71 -31.89 -3.54
CA GLY A 85 2.78 -31.70 -5.00
C GLY A 85 1.67 -30.78 -5.55
N HIS A 86 1.39 -29.68 -4.87
CA HIS A 86 0.46 -28.66 -5.35
C HIS A 86 1.06 -27.95 -6.56
N ILE A 87 0.23 -27.82 -7.58
CA ILE A 87 0.46 -26.95 -8.73
C ILE A 87 0.67 -25.53 -8.18
N ILE A 88 1.85 -24.95 -8.43
CA ILE A 88 2.14 -23.57 -8.05
C ILE A 88 1.37 -22.67 -9.03
N PRO A 89 0.44 -21.83 -8.56
CA PRO A 89 -0.29 -20.95 -9.45
C PRO A 89 0.66 -19.94 -10.11
N CYS A 90 0.35 -19.57 -11.36
CA CYS A 90 1.14 -18.59 -12.09
C CYS A 90 1.07 -17.23 -11.37
N SER A 91 2.21 -16.60 -11.11
CA SER A 91 2.27 -15.21 -10.67
C SER A 91 2.13 -14.24 -11.85
N GLY A 92 1.96 -12.96 -11.56
CA GLY A 92 1.60 -11.95 -12.55
C GLY A 92 1.72 -10.54 -12.00
N LYS A 93 1.14 -9.62 -12.76
CA LYS A 93 1.03 -8.21 -12.41
C LYS A 93 -0.44 -7.86 -12.25
N VAL A 94 -0.73 -6.93 -11.35
CA VAL A 94 -2.05 -6.32 -11.21
C VAL A 94 -1.88 -4.82 -11.37
N ALA A 95 -2.74 -4.17 -12.14
CA ALA A 95 -2.72 -2.73 -12.30
C ALA A 95 -4.10 -2.13 -12.01
N LEU A 96 -4.09 -1.00 -11.32
CA LEU A 96 -5.25 -0.18 -11.00
C LEU A 96 -5.10 1.17 -11.72
N SER A 97 -6.11 1.59 -12.45
CA SER A 97 -6.16 2.90 -13.11
C SER A 97 -7.55 3.52 -13.03
N ASP A 98 -7.65 4.79 -13.42
CA ASP A 98 -8.91 5.54 -13.53
C ASP A 98 -9.71 5.55 -12.22
N LEU A 99 -9.04 5.69 -11.08
CA LEU A 99 -9.68 5.66 -9.77
C LEU A 99 -10.49 6.94 -9.57
N ARG A 100 -11.81 6.79 -9.41
CA ARG A 100 -12.76 7.88 -9.21
C ARG A 100 -13.70 7.58 -8.05
N ILE A 101 -13.90 8.52 -7.16
CA ILE A 101 -14.77 8.37 -5.98
C ILE A 101 -15.83 9.48 -6.03
N PRO A 102 -17.09 9.14 -6.38
CA PRO A 102 -18.16 10.11 -6.44
C PRO A 102 -18.53 10.71 -5.08
N LEU A 103 -18.83 12.00 -5.09
CA LEU A 103 -19.26 12.79 -3.94
C LEU A 103 -20.78 13.03 -3.99
N MET A 104 -21.40 13.21 -2.82
CA MET A 104 -22.84 13.42 -2.65
C MET A 104 -23.13 14.67 -1.81
N TRP A 105 -22.79 15.84 -2.33
CA TRP A 105 -23.10 17.11 -1.65
C TRP A 105 -24.61 17.29 -1.50
N LYS A 106 -25.06 17.63 -0.28
CA LYS A 106 -26.47 17.99 -0.06
C LYS A 106 -26.70 19.44 -0.50
N ASP A 107 -27.89 19.76 -1.02
CA ASP A 107 -28.25 21.15 -1.38
C ASP A 107 -28.05 22.11 -0.19
N SER A 108 -28.39 21.67 1.01
CA SER A 108 -28.17 22.45 2.23
C SER A 108 -26.69 22.77 2.48
N GLU A 109 -25.77 21.90 2.07
CA GLU A 109 -24.33 22.13 2.19
C GLU A 109 -23.85 23.09 1.11
N TYR A 110 -24.44 23.06 -0.09
CA TYR A 110 -24.14 24.02 -1.15
C TYR A 110 -24.52 25.47 -0.74
N PHE A 111 -25.69 25.64 -0.11
CA PHE A 111 -26.23 26.98 0.18
C PHE A 111 -25.87 27.57 1.56
N LYS A 112 -25.43 26.77 2.55
CA LYS A 112 -25.28 27.24 3.94
C LYS A 112 -24.03 28.05 4.28
N HIS A 113 -22.99 28.11 3.45
CA HIS A 113 -21.77 28.85 3.81
C HIS A 113 -21.30 29.77 2.67
N LYS A 114 -21.75 31.03 2.70
CA LYS A 114 -21.33 32.12 1.79
C LYS A 114 -19.87 32.59 2.02
N GLY A 115 -18.94 31.73 2.44
CA GLY A 115 -17.56 32.17 2.66
C GLY A 115 -16.56 31.13 3.16
N GLU A 116 -16.99 30.04 3.78
CA GLU A 116 -16.10 28.95 4.24
C GLU A 116 -16.24 27.72 3.34
N LEU A 117 -15.24 27.51 2.48
CA LEU A 117 -15.08 26.25 1.77
C LEU A 117 -14.46 25.25 2.74
N HIS A 118 -15.23 24.27 3.21
CA HIS A 118 -14.65 23.10 3.85
C HIS A 118 -13.74 22.41 2.83
N ARG A 119 -12.44 22.58 2.99
CA ARG A 119 -11.41 22.00 2.14
C ARG A 119 -10.79 20.83 2.85
N CYS A 120 -10.82 19.66 2.23
CA CYS A 120 -10.15 18.47 2.73
C CYS A 120 -9.01 18.10 1.80
N ALA A 121 -7.89 17.71 2.36
CA ALA A 121 -6.81 17.09 1.62
C ALA A 121 -7.02 15.57 1.64
N VAL A 122 -7.04 14.94 0.47
CA VAL A 122 -7.40 13.53 0.30
C VAL A 122 -6.37 12.80 -0.53
N PHE A 123 -6.07 11.56 -0.18
CA PHE A 123 -5.30 10.63 -1.01
C PHE A 123 -5.72 9.19 -0.75
N CYS A 124 -5.36 8.29 -1.65
CA CYS A 124 -5.59 6.86 -1.48
C CYS A 124 -4.29 6.12 -1.15
N LEU A 125 -4.36 5.19 -0.21
CA LEU A 125 -3.34 4.18 0.02
C LEU A 125 -3.79 2.86 -0.62
N LEU A 126 -2.96 2.33 -1.51
CA LEU A 126 -3.21 1.13 -2.30
C LEU A 126 -2.24 0.03 -1.85
N GLN A 127 -2.78 -1.03 -1.25
CA GLN A 127 -2.00 -2.12 -0.69
C GLN A 127 -2.33 -3.44 -1.40
N CYS A 128 -1.30 -4.07 -1.99
CA CYS A 128 -1.38 -5.44 -2.50
C CYS A 128 -0.24 -6.26 -1.91
N GLY A 129 -0.56 -7.08 -0.90
CA GLY A 129 0.45 -7.83 -0.14
C GLY A 129 1.40 -6.89 0.61
N THR A 130 2.68 -6.88 0.21
CA THR A 130 3.72 -6.00 0.78
C THR A 130 4.04 -4.79 -0.07
N HIS A 131 3.45 -4.70 -1.27
CA HIS A 131 3.55 -3.54 -2.12
C HIS A 131 2.50 -2.52 -1.69
N ILE A 132 2.95 -1.36 -1.25
CA ILE A 132 2.10 -0.25 -0.83
C ILE A 132 2.46 0.99 -1.63
N HIS A 133 1.47 1.52 -2.33
CA HIS A 133 1.55 2.73 -3.15
C HIS A 133 0.54 3.73 -2.65
N ASP A 134 0.85 5.01 -2.79
CA ASP A 134 -0.02 6.13 -2.49
C ASP A 134 -0.27 6.92 -3.77
N THR A 135 -1.46 7.51 -3.90
CA THR A 135 -1.81 8.41 -5.00
C THR A 135 -1.36 9.83 -4.70
N ASP A 136 -1.46 10.72 -5.68
CA ASP A 136 -1.34 12.15 -5.46
C ASP A 136 -2.36 12.69 -4.43
N LEU A 137 -1.97 13.81 -3.82
CA LEU A 137 -2.80 14.54 -2.87
C LEU A 137 -3.77 15.46 -3.61
N VAL A 138 -5.06 15.31 -3.37
CA VAL A 138 -6.12 16.09 -4.01
C VAL A 138 -6.81 16.96 -2.96
N MET A 139 -6.94 18.25 -3.27
CA MET A 139 -7.73 19.18 -2.47
C MET A 139 -9.18 19.11 -2.91
N VAL A 140 -10.06 18.70 -2.00
CA VAL A 140 -11.49 18.50 -2.25
C VAL A 140 -12.28 19.65 -1.64
N ASP A 141 -13.11 20.29 -2.47
CA ASP A 141 -14.10 21.27 -2.05
C ASP A 141 -15.46 21.00 -2.73
N ARG A 142 -16.45 21.83 -2.42
CA ARG A 142 -17.84 21.68 -2.89
C ARG A 142 -18.02 21.82 -4.40
N THR A 143 -16.99 22.23 -5.14
CA THR A 143 -17.06 22.35 -6.60
C THR A 143 -16.82 21.01 -7.30
N LEU A 144 -16.21 20.03 -6.60
CA LEU A 144 -15.92 18.72 -7.16
C LEU A 144 -17.13 17.79 -7.03
N THR A 145 -17.51 17.12 -8.11
CA THR A 145 -18.49 16.03 -8.06
C THR A 145 -17.84 14.69 -7.73
N ASP A 146 -16.54 14.57 -7.96
CA ASP A 146 -15.80 13.33 -7.81
C ASP A 146 -14.33 13.61 -7.47
N ILE A 147 -13.73 12.70 -6.71
CA ILE A 147 -12.29 12.66 -6.46
C ILE A 147 -11.66 11.75 -7.50
N CYS A 148 -10.80 12.29 -8.35
CA CYS A 148 -10.16 11.55 -9.44
C CYS A 148 -8.64 11.44 -9.19
N PHE A 149 -8.09 10.25 -9.41
CA PHE A 149 -6.65 10.01 -9.42
C PHE A 149 -6.23 9.49 -10.80
N GLU A 150 -5.34 10.22 -11.47
CA GLU A 150 -4.93 9.94 -12.86
C GLU A 150 -3.89 8.80 -12.94
N ASP A 151 -3.16 8.56 -11.86
CA ASP A 151 -2.05 7.60 -11.86
C ASP A 151 -2.51 6.16 -12.12
N THR A 152 -1.72 5.47 -12.95
CA THR A 152 -1.80 4.01 -13.08
C THR A 152 -0.80 3.35 -12.14
N VAL A 153 -1.31 2.58 -11.19
CA VAL A 153 -0.49 1.90 -10.20
C VAL A 153 -0.34 0.43 -10.55
N ILE A 154 0.90 0.00 -10.78
CA ILE A 154 1.23 -1.38 -11.20
C ILE A 154 1.92 -2.11 -10.05
N PHE A 155 1.25 -3.13 -9.53
CA PHE A 155 1.80 -4.09 -8.59
C PHE A 155 2.53 -5.18 -9.36
N SER A 156 3.85 -5.02 -9.46
CA SER A 156 4.74 -5.95 -10.15
C SER A 156 5.35 -6.95 -9.17
N ASN A 157 5.80 -8.07 -9.73
CA ASN A 157 6.54 -9.14 -9.04
C ASN A 157 5.67 -9.95 -8.07
N ASP A 158 5.47 -11.22 -8.44
CA ASP A 158 4.94 -12.28 -7.58
C ASP A 158 3.52 -12.12 -7.04
N VAL A 159 2.67 -11.32 -7.70
CA VAL A 159 1.24 -11.29 -7.38
C VAL A 159 0.61 -12.59 -7.87
N GLY A 160 0.08 -13.39 -6.94
CA GLY A 160 -0.66 -14.61 -7.25
C GLY A 160 -2.16 -14.36 -7.49
N PRO A 161 -2.91 -15.38 -7.95
CA PRO A 161 -4.35 -15.25 -8.21
C PRO A 161 -5.19 -14.98 -6.95
N GLY A 162 -4.68 -15.32 -5.77
CA GLY A 162 -5.32 -15.03 -4.49
C GLY A 162 -5.02 -13.63 -3.95
N PHE A 163 -4.68 -12.66 -4.79
CA PHE A 163 -4.37 -11.31 -4.33
C PHE A 163 -5.59 -10.63 -3.72
N GLU A 164 -5.30 -9.73 -2.78
CA GLU A 164 -6.25 -8.81 -2.18
C GLU A 164 -5.64 -7.41 -2.29
N LEU A 165 -6.23 -6.59 -3.16
CA LEU A 165 -5.87 -5.19 -3.34
C LEU A 165 -6.79 -4.35 -2.47
N ARG A 166 -6.26 -3.85 -1.37
CA ARG A 166 -6.97 -2.95 -0.44
C ARG A 166 -6.75 -1.50 -0.87
N VAL A 167 -7.84 -0.77 -1.04
CA VAL A 167 -7.86 0.66 -1.36
C VAL A 167 -8.42 1.39 -0.14
N GLU A 168 -7.65 2.32 0.41
CA GLU A 168 -7.99 3.09 1.61
C GLU A 168 -7.96 4.59 1.31
N LEU A 169 -9.10 5.26 1.47
CA LEU A 169 -9.23 6.70 1.28
C LEU A 169 -8.95 7.42 2.60
N TYR A 170 -7.95 8.30 2.61
CA TYR A 170 -7.60 9.10 3.76
C TYR A 170 -7.94 10.57 3.56
N SER A 171 -8.44 11.23 4.60
CA SER A 171 -8.72 12.68 4.58
C SER A 171 -8.11 13.39 5.78
N SER A 172 -7.66 14.62 5.53
CA SER A 172 -7.29 15.59 6.54
C SER A 172 -8.08 16.87 6.35
N CYS A 173 -8.67 17.38 7.43
CA CYS A 173 -9.34 18.67 7.41
C CYS A 173 -8.31 19.79 7.22
N VAL A 174 -8.53 20.65 6.23
CA VAL A 174 -7.75 21.87 6.03
C VAL A 174 -8.63 23.03 6.49
N VAL A 175 -8.72 23.22 7.82
CA VAL A 175 -9.35 24.44 8.35
C VAL A 175 -8.45 25.62 7.99
N GLU A 176 -9.01 26.62 7.33
CA GLU A 176 -8.35 27.89 7.05
C GLU A 176 -8.33 28.77 8.30
N GLU A 177 -7.69 28.31 9.38
CA GLU A 177 -7.26 29.22 10.44
C GLU A 177 -5.89 29.79 10.05
N PHE A 178 -5.90 30.85 9.25
CA PHE A 178 -4.83 31.82 9.21
C PHE A 178 -5.45 33.20 9.46
N CYS A 179 -5.54 33.58 10.73
CA CYS A 179 -5.67 34.98 11.10
C CYS A 179 -4.25 35.57 11.21
N PRO A 180 -3.74 36.37 10.26
CA PRO A 180 -2.59 37.21 10.51
C PRO A 180 -3.08 38.45 11.28
N GLY A 181 -3.09 38.38 12.62
CA GLY A 181 -3.61 39.49 13.42
C GLY A 181 -3.28 39.46 14.91
N ALA A 182 -2.10 40.01 15.24
CA ALA A 182 -1.76 40.74 16.49
C ALA A 182 -1.78 40.01 17.86
N ALA A 183 -0.58 39.71 18.37
CA ALA A 183 -0.16 40.08 19.74
C ALA A 183 1.36 39.87 20.00
N GLY A 184 2.16 40.93 19.82
CA GLY A 184 3.30 41.33 20.68
C GLY A 184 4.63 40.52 20.70
N PRO A 185 5.80 41.17 20.58
CA PRO A 185 7.09 40.50 20.76
C PRO A 185 7.40 40.32 22.25
N ARG A 186 7.22 39.11 22.78
CA ARG A 186 7.74 38.78 24.11
C ARG A 186 9.24 38.48 23.99
N ARG A 187 10.03 39.50 24.32
CA ARG A 187 11.45 39.38 24.68
C ARG A 187 11.60 38.27 25.73
N MET A 188 12.23 37.15 25.37
CA MET A 188 12.76 36.20 26.34
C MET A 188 14.21 36.58 26.59
N SER A 189 14.46 37.12 27.78
CA SER A 189 15.77 37.50 28.31
C SER A 189 16.75 36.33 28.28
N CYS A 190 17.90 36.56 27.65
CA CYS A 190 19.10 35.74 27.84
C CYS A 190 19.61 35.89 29.28
N LEU A 191 19.75 34.76 29.96
CA LEU A 191 20.73 34.52 31.03
C LEU A 191 21.39 33.19 30.60
N GLY A 192 22.62 33.15 30.08
CA GLY A 192 23.85 33.26 30.85
C GLY A 192 23.80 32.27 32.02
N GLY A 193 24.48 31.13 32.09
CA GLY A 193 25.61 30.53 31.39
C GLY A 193 26.31 29.66 32.46
N SER A 194 26.80 28.45 32.12
CA SER A 194 28.03 27.87 32.71
C SER A 194 28.32 26.49 32.12
N MET A 195 29.61 26.19 32.12
CA MET A 195 30.32 25.09 31.48
C MET A 195 30.20 23.76 32.22
N GLY A 196 30.46 22.66 31.50
CA GLY A 196 30.76 21.35 32.08
C GLY A 196 31.27 20.37 31.03
N CYS A 197 32.59 20.34 30.82
CA CYS A 197 33.26 19.30 30.04
C CYS A 197 33.31 17.99 30.86
N SER A 198 33.05 16.83 30.25
CA SER A 198 33.82 15.61 30.54
C SER A 198 33.54 14.45 29.56
N SER A 199 34.57 13.61 29.50
CA SER A 199 34.92 12.56 28.55
C SER A 199 34.05 11.28 28.60
N GLY A 200 33.79 10.71 27.41
CA GLY A 200 33.97 9.30 27.05
C GLY A 200 33.32 8.18 27.88
N LYS A 201 32.38 7.43 27.26
CA LYS A 201 32.52 5.98 26.91
C LYS A 201 31.20 5.39 26.39
N LYS A 202 31.37 4.38 25.54
CA LYS A 202 30.43 3.41 24.95
C LYS A 202 29.16 3.12 25.77
N ILE A 203 28.04 2.84 25.09
CA ILE A 203 27.38 1.51 24.97
C ILE A 203 26.09 1.63 24.11
N ARG A 204 26.04 0.80 23.06
CA ARG A 204 24.91 -0.03 22.56
C ARG A 204 23.48 0.37 22.98
N GLY A 205 22.62 0.60 21.98
CA GLY A 205 21.17 0.78 22.21
C GLY A 205 20.32 0.77 20.95
N ALA A 206 20.59 -0.12 19.99
CA ALA A 206 19.62 -0.43 18.94
C ALA A 206 18.53 -1.34 19.54
N PHE A 207 17.27 -1.04 19.22
CA PHE A 207 16.05 -1.79 19.59
C PHE A 207 15.36 -1.40 20.90
N ARG A 208 14.82 -0.16 20.95
CA ARG A 208 13.64 0.17 21.78
C ARG A 208 12.69 1.13 21.04
N SER A 209 12.19 0.70 19.88
CA SER A 209 11.12 1.40 19.15
C SER A 209 9.96 0.47 18.81
N THR A 210 9.57 -0.39 19.77
CA THR A 210 8.47 -1.35 19.60
C THR A 210 7.33 -1.16 20.62
N THR A 211 7.20 0.03 21.21
CA THR A 211 6.07 0.33 22.12
C THR A 211 5.21 1.51 21.67
N ILE A 212 5.27 1.88 20.38
CA ILE A 212 4.32 2.84 19.79
C ILE A 212 3.65 2.19 18.57
N TYR A 213 3.05 1.02 18.78
CA TYR A 213 2.11 0.44 17.84
C TYR A 213 0.99 -0.19 18.66
N GLY A 214 -0.17 0.49 18.68
CA GLY A 214 -1.40 0.02 19.31
C GLY A 214 -1.59 0.51 20.74
N SER A 215 -2.29 1.63 20.90
CA SER A 215 -3.29 1.81 21.97
C SER A 215 -4.05 3.11 21.73
N ILE A 216 -5.31 2.95 21.31
CA ILE A 216 -6.35 3.96 21.44
C ILE A 216 -7.01 3.63 22.79
N SER A 217 -6.74 4.43 23.83
CA SER A 217 -7.58 4.58 25.03
C SER A 217 -6.86 5.45 26.06
N SER A 218 -7.51 6.55 26.41
CA SER A 218 -7.42 7.43 27.60
C SER A 218 -6.31 7.21 28.63
N GLY A 219 -5.55 8.28 28.92
CA GLY A 219 -4.69 8.42 30.09
C GLY A 219 -3.62 9.50 29.89
N GLU A 220 -3.73 10.60 30.62
CA GLU A 220 -2.90 11.80 30.49
C GLU A 220 -1.45 11.67 31.03
N VAL A 221 -0.65 12.65 30.57
CA VAL A 221 0.57 13.28 31.14
C VAL A 221 1.94 12.66 30.86
N GLY A 222 2.56 13.21 29.80
CA GLY A 222 3.98 13.57 29.73
C GLY A 222 4.14 14.63 28.63
N PRO A 223 5.10 15.58 28.68
CA PRO A 223 5.32 16.54 27.59
C PRO A 223 6.05 15.83 26.44
N GLY A 224 5.38 14.84 25.86
CA GLY A 224 5.86 14.00 24.78
C GLY A 224 5.37 14.56 23.46
N ARG A 225 6.26 15.28 22.77
CA ARG A 225 6.25 15.60 21.34
C ARG A 225 4.86 15.54 20.70
N LEU A 226 4.14 16.67 20.79
CA LEU A 226 2.90 16.92 20.05
C LEU A 226 3.11 16.52 18.58
N SER A 227 2.16 15.78 18.01
CA SER A 227 2.13 15.48 16.58
C SER A 227 2.11 16.80 15.82
N LEU A 228 3.25 17.22 15.27
CA LEU A 228 3.50 18.59 14.78
C LEU A 228 2.84 18.91 13.43
N GLY A 229 1.98 18.05 12.90
CA GLY A 229 1.49 18.16 11.53
C GLY A 229 0.05 17.66 11.30
N PRO A 230 -0.49 17.91 10.10
CA PRO A 230 -1.83 17.49 9.72
C PRO A 230 -2.04 16.00 9.95
N LYS A 231 -3.19 15.64 10.54
CA LYS A 231 -3.55 14.25 10.78
C LYS A 231 -4.49 13.77 9.68
N TYR A 232 -4.11 12.68 9.02
CA TYR A 232 -4.98 11.93 8.13
C TYR A 232 -5.76 10.87 8.90
N ASN A 233 -7.04 10.74 8.58
CA ASN A 233 -7.93 9.74 9.14
C ASN A 233 -8.55 8.94 7.98
N LEU A 234 -8.77 7.65 8.22
CA LEU A 234 -9.39 6.77 7.23
C LEU A 234 -10.86 7.17 7.08
N LEU A 235 -11.28 7.45 5.84
CA LEU A 235 -12.66 7.79 5.51
C LEU A 235 -13.46 6.57 5.05
N ALA A 236 -12.85 5.79 4.16
CA ALA A 236 -13.49 4.67 3.53
C ALA A 236 -12.44 3.69 3.01
N HIS A 237 -12.84 2.43 2.84
CA HIS A 237 -11.98 1.43 2.23
C HIS A 237 -12.77 0.38 1.45
N THR A 238 -12.07 -0.34 0.57
CA THR A 238 -12.60 -1.54 -0.09
C THR A 238 -11.49 -2.51 -0.43
N THR A 239 -11.85 -3.75 -0.72
CA THR A 239 -10.90 -4.81 -1.09
C THR A 239 -11.30 -5.42 -2.42
N LEU A 240 -10.44 -5.24 -3.43
CA LEU A 240 -10.59 -5.83 -4.74
C LEU A 240 -9.80 -7.14 -4.83
N ARG A 241 -10.41 -8.15 -5.46
CA ARG A 241 -9.80 -9.48 -5.67
C ARG A 241 -9.91 -9.88 -7.14
N ILE A 242 -9.47 -11.09 -7.47
CA ILE A 242 -9.47 -11.62 -8.83
C ILE A 242 -10.85 -11.61 -9.51
N ASP A 243 -11.93 -11.79 -8.75
CA ASP A 243 -13.31 -11.68 -9.22
C ASP A 243 -13.64 -10.31 -9.83
N HIS A 244 -13.01 -9.26 -9.32
CA HIS A 244 -13.16 -7.88 -9.76
C HIS A 244 -12.38 -7.55 -11.04
N VAL A 245 -11.43 -8.39 -11.46
CA VAL A 245 -10.61 -8.14 -12.67
C VAL A 245 -11.46 -8.31 -13.92
N GLN A 246 -11.67 -7.22 -14.68
CA GLN A 246 -12.44 -7.23 -15.92
C GLN A 246 -11.82 -6.28 -16.94
N ASP A 247 -12.12 -6.51 -18.21
CA ASP A 247 -11.74 -5.58 -19.27
C ASP A 247 -12.76 -4.44 -19.31
N GLY A 248 -12.51 -3.39 -18.52
CA GLY A 248 -13.40 -2.24 -18.45
C GLY A 248 -13.39 -1.48 -17.12
N PHE A 249 -14.21 -0.43 -17.09
CA PHE A 249 -14.44 0.39 -15.92
C PHE A 249 -15.58 -0.21 -15.09
N LYS A 250 -15.39 -0.33 -13.78
CA LYS A 250 -16.37 -0.94 -12.89
C LYS A 250 -16.53 -0.16 -11.59
N THR A 251 -17.75 -0.17 -11.07
CA THR A 251 -18.11 0.38 -9.77
C THR A 251 -17.97 -0.69 -8.68
N HIS A 252 -17.41 -0.28 -7.55
CA HIS A 252 -17.14 -1.10 -6.37
C HIS A 252 -17.65 -0.38 -5.13
N ASP A 253 -18.28 -1.13 -4.23
CA ASP A 253 -18.77 -0.56 -2.98
C ASP A 253 -17.59 -0.15 -2.07
N LEU A 254 -17.74 1.00 -1.43
CA LEU A 254 -16.84 1.52 -0.41
C LEU A 254 -17.48 1.36 0.97
N LEU A 255 -16.74 0.76 1.89
CA LEU A 255 -17.11 0.71 3.30
C LEU A 255 -16.68 2.01 3.95
N LEU A 256 -17.63 2.74 4.56
CA LEU A 256 -17.38 4.02 5.21
C LEU A 256 -16.94 3.79 6.66
N ASP A 257 -15.83 4.43 7.07
CA ASP A 257 -15.26 4.33 8.43
C ASP A 257 -15.46 5.62 9.25
N SER A 258 -16.03 6.67 8.65
CA SER A 258 -16.21 7.99 9.27
C SER A 258 -17.69 8.40 9.35
N THR A 259 -18.01 9.26 10.31
CA THR A 259 -19.36 9.81 10.54
C THR A 259 -19.42 11.30 10.18
N GLU A 260 -20.63 11.81 9.87
CA GLU A 260 -20.86 13.20 9.45
C GLU A 260 -20.34 14.26 10.45
N ASP A 261 -20.20 13.90 11.73
CA ASP A 261 -19.70 14.79 12.79
C ASP A 261 -18.18 14.99 12.77
N SER A 262 -17.44 14.25 11.94
CA SER A 262 -15.99 14.31 11.90
C SER A 262 -15.49 15.49 11.07
N PRO A 263 -14.49 16.27 11.52
CA PRO A 263 -14.02 17.45 10.79
C PRO A 263 -13.31 17.11 9.47
N PHE A 264 -12.95 15.85 9.24
CA PHE A 264 -12.30 15.37 8.02
C PHE A 264 -13.29 14.64 7.09
N TRP A 265 -14.57 14.58 7.47
CA TRP A 265 -15.60 13.87 6.74
C TRP A 265 -15.88 14.50 5.38
N LEU A 266 -16.15 13.64 4.40
CA LEU A 266 -16.59 14.03 3.06
C LEU A 266 -17.86 13.25 2.71
N PRO A 267 -18.83 13.87 2.01
CA PRO A 267 -20.02 13.18 1.58
C PRO A 267 -19.67 12.25 0.41
N LEU A 268 -19.32 11.00 0.72
CA LEU A 268 -19.05 9.99 -0.31
C LEU A 268 -20.37 9.35 -0.74
N TYR A 269 -20.50 9.02 -2.03
CA TYR A 269 -21.65 8.25 -2.53
C TYR A 269 -21.70 6.82 -1.95
N GLY A 270 -20.57 6.31 -1.45
CA GLY A 270 -20.43 4.95 -0.94
C GLY A 270 -19.95 3.95 -1.99
N ASN A 271 -19.47 4.44 -3.13
CA ASN A 271 -18.81 3.61 -4.14
C ASN A 271 -17.55 4.31 -4.68
N MET A 272 -16.70 3.52 -5.31
CA MET A 272 -15.61 3.98 -6.15
C MET A 272 -15.73 3.32 -7.51
N CYS A 273 -15.12 3.93 -8.51
CA CYS A 273 -14.98 3.35 -9.82
C CYS A 273 -13.51 3.27 -10.21
N CYS A 274 -13.13 2.18 -10.87
CA CYS A 274 -11.76 2.01 -11.36
C CYS A 274 -11.72 0.97 -12.48
N ARG A 275 -10.58 0.91 -13.16
CA ARG A 275 -10.21 -0.20 -14.04
C ARG A 275 -9.17 -1.06 -13.34
N LEU A 276 -9.52 -2.32 -13.09
CA LEU A 276 -8.64 -3.31 -12.48
C LEU A 276 -8.29 -4.40 -13.50
N VAL A 277 -7.01 -4.47 -13.86
CA VAL A 277 -6.50 -5.47 -14.82
C VAL A 277 -5.45 -6.35 -14.15
N ALA A 278 -5.40 -7.62 -14.56
CA ALA A 278 -4.35 -8.54 -14.14
C ALA A 278 -3.74 -9.22 -15.36
N GLN A 279 -2.40 -9.32 -15.37
CA GLN A 279 -1.61 -9.94 -16.42
C GLN A 279 -0.78 -11.08 -15.83
N PRO A 280 -1.24 -12.34 -15.95
CA PRO A 280 -0.46 -13.51 -15.58
C PRO A 280 0.83 -13.60 -16.41
N LEU A 281 1.95 -13.99 -15.79
CA LEU A 281 3.23 -14.17 -16.48
C LEU A 281 3.13 -15.23 -17.59
N CYS A 282 2.32 -16.27 -17.39
CA CYS A 282 2.11 -17.34 -18.35
C CYS A 282 1.38 -16.92 -19.64
N MET A 283 0.85 -15.70 -19.71
CA MET A 283 0.30 -15.15 -20.95
C MET A 283 1.34 -14.41 -21.79
N ILE A 284 2.45 -14.00 -21.18
CA ILE A 284 3.48 -13.18 -21.84
C ILE A 284 4.82 -13.91 -22.00
N GLN A 285 5.01 -15.01 -21.27
CA GLN A 285 6.25 -15.80 -21.28
C GLN A 285 5.93 -17.30 -21.27
N PRO A 286 6.72 -18.11 -21.98
CA PRO A 286 6.60 -19.56 -21.91
C PRO A 286 7.03 -20.05 -20.52
N VAL A 287 6.06 -20.56 -19.74
CA VAL A 287 6.32 -21.08 -18.39
C VAL A 287 6.67 -22.57 -18.40
N ILE A 288 6.20 -23.29 -19.42
CA ILE A 288 6.45 -24.71 -19.60
C ILE A 288 6.82 -24.96 -21.07
N SER A 289 7.93 -25.66 -21.28
CA SER A 289 8.37 -26.17 -22.58
C SER A 289 8.67 -27.66 -22.46
N GLY A 290 8.19 -28.47 -23.40
CA GLY A 290 8.46 -29.90 -23.40
C GLY A 290 8.00 -30.60 -24.66
N GLN A 291 8.34 -31.89 -24.76
CA GLN A 291 7.85 -32.75 -25.83
C GLN A 291 6.43 -33.22 -25.50
N LEU A 292 5.47 -32.87 -26.35
CA LEU A 292 4.08 -33.25 -26.19
C LEU A 292 3.78 -34.47 -27.07
N LYS A 293 3.48 -35.62 -26.45
CA LYS A 293 2.95 -36.78 -27.19
C LYS A 293 1.43 -36.62 -27.33
N VAL A 294 0.99 -36.11 -28.48
CA VAL A 294 -0.44 -36.02 -28.81
C VAL A 294 -0.98 -37.43 -29.01
N LYS A 295 -1.92 -37.85 -28.16
CA LYS A 295 -2.66 -39.10 -28.33
C LYS A 295 -4.02 -38.74 -28.90
N VAL A 296 -4.27 -39.07 -30.16
CA VAL A 296 -5.57 -38.80 -30.80
C VAL A 296 -6.61 -39.73 -30.18
N THR A 297 -7.44 -39.22 -29.28
CA THR A 297 -8.59 -39.93 -28.73
C THR A 297 -9.87 -39.35 -29.33
N ARG A 298 -10.71 -40.22 -29.93
CA ARG A 298 -12.04 -39.89 -30.45
C ARG A 298 -13.03 -39.63 -29.30
N PHE A 299 -12.92 -38.51 -28.56
CA PHE A 299 -14.00 -38.03 -27.69
C PHE A 299 -13.95 -36.49 -27.53
N PRO A 300 -15.10 -35.80 -27.39
CA PRO A 300 -15.21 -34.35 -27.47
C PRO A 300 -15.11 -33.72 -26.09
N SER A 301 -13.96 -33.76 -25.44
CA SER A 301 -13.70 -32.92 -24.26
C SER A 301 -12.84 -31.74 -24.69
N ILE A 302 -13.51 -30.60 -24.94
CA ILE A 302 -12.86 -29.33 -25.27
C ILE A 302 -12.19 -28.82 -24.01
N ILE A 303 -10.88 -29.02 -23.89
CA ILE A 303 -10.05 -28.22 -22.99
C ILE A 303 -9.75 -26.92 -23.77
N PRO A 304 -10.15 -25.73 -23.29
CA PRO A 304 -9.82 -24.49 -23.98
C PRO A 304 -8.30 -24.26 -23.92
N LEU A 305 -7.63 -24.47 -25.05
CA LEU A 305 -6.19 -24.31 -25.24
C LEU A 305 -5.93 -23.00 -25.99
N CYS A 306 -5.34 -21.99 -25.34
CA CYS A 306 -4.90 -20.77 -26.02
C CYS A 306 -3.42 -20.86 -26.42
N GLY A 307 -3.15 -21.14 -27.69
CA GLY A 307 -1.84 -20.90 -28.31
C GLY A 307 -0.94 -22.14 -28.41
N PHE A 308 -0.75 -22.63 -29.63
CA PHE A 308 0.36 -23.51 -30.01
C PHE A 308 1.28 -22.71 -30.93
N GLY A 309 2.53 -22.48 -30.51
CA GLY A 309 3.59 -22.01 -31.39
C GLY A 309 4.49 -23.19 -31.78
N LEU A 310 4.46 -23.58 -33.06
CA LEU A 310 5.40 -24.55 -33.63
C LEU A 310 6.60 -23.80 -34.21
N SER A 311 7.79 -24.02 -33.66
CA SER A 311 9.03 -23.55 -34.28
C SER A 311 9.52 -24.59 -35.29
N HIS A 312 9.73 -24.18 -36.54
CA HIS A 312 10.27 -25.05 -37.58
C HIS A 312 11.68 -25.52 -37.19
N TYR A 313 11.92 -26.83 -37.37
CA TYR A 313 13.16 -27.61 -37.17
C TYR A 313 13.28 -28.48 -35.90
N HIS A 314 12.52 -28.25 -34.83
CA HIS A 314 12.35 -29.26 -33.76
C HIS A 314 10.98 -29.09 -33.10
N SER A 315 10.27 -30.21 -32.85
CA SER A 315 8.92 -30.27 -32.26
C SER A 315 8.89 -29.81 -30.79
N TRP A 316 9.11 -28.52 -30.55
CA TRP A 316 8.93 -27.86 -29.26
C TRP A 316 7.57 -27.16 -29.26
N CYS A 317 6.73 -27.48 -28.28
CA CYS A 317 5.47 -26.78 -28.04
C CYS A 317 5.63 -25.89 -26.82
N TYR A 318 5.16 -24.65 -26.92
CA TYR A 318 5.03 -23.73 -25.80
C TYR A 318 3.58 -23.71 -25.33
N PHE A 319 3.36 -23.75 -24.02
CA PHE A 319 2.03 -23.72 -23.42
C PHE A 319 1.79 -22.40 -22.69
N THR A 320 0.76 -21.67 -23.09
CA THR A 320 0.26 -20.46 -22.44
C THR A 320 -1.19 -20.66 -22.03
N PRO A 321 -1.51 -20.91 -20.75
CA PRO A 321 -2.90 -21.00 -20.30
C PRO A 321 -3.63 -19.66 -20.50
N CYS A 322 -4.90 -19.69 -20.93
CA CYS A 322 -5.73 -18.48 -20.99
C CYS A 322 -5.96 -17.94 -19.56
N PHE A 323 -6.19 -16.62 -19.40
CA PHE A 323 -6.39 -15.95 -18.11
C PHE A 323 -7.30 -16.72 -17.12
N HIS A 324 -8.45 -17.21 -17.61
CA HIS A 324 -9.41 -17.97 -16.81
C HIS A 324 -8.79 -19.24 -16.19
N SER A 325 -8.06 -20.01 -17.00
CA SER A 325 -7.36 -21.23 -16.57
C SER A 325 -6.15 -20.94 -15.67
N ALA A 326 -5.49 -19.79 -15.84
CA ALA A 326 -4.32 -19.42 -15.07
C ALA A 326 -4.69 -18.92 -13.66
N TRP A 327 -5.75 -18.10 -13.54
CA TRP A 327 -6.01 -17.31 -12.33
C TRP A 327 -7.42 -17.47 -11.74
N ARG A 328 -8.45 -17.81 -12.53
CA ARG A 328 -9.83 -17.96 -12.01
C ARG A 328 -10.22 -19.38 -11.62
N GLY A 329 -9.44 -20.38 -12.05
CA GLY A 329 -9.78 -21.79 -11.84
C GLY A 329 -10.98 -22.18 -12.71
N THR A 330 -10.92 -23.35 -13.35
CA THR A 330 -12.11 -23.98 -13.96
C THR A 330 -12.87 -24.77 -12.92
#